data_AF-A0A8C4F6J8-F1
#
_entry.id   AF-A0A8C4F6J8-F1
#
_cell.length_a   1.000
_cell.length_b   1.000
_cell.length_c   1.000
_cell.angle_alpha   90.00
_cell.angle_beta   90.00
_cell.angle_gamma   90.00
#
_symmetry.space_group_name_H-M   'P 1'
#
loop_
_entity.id
_entity.type
_entity.pdbx_description
1 polymer ?
#
loop_
_entity_poly.entity_id
_entity_poly.type
_entity_poly.pdbx_seq_one_letter_code
_entity_poly.pdbx_strand_id
1 'polypeptide(L)'
;TDQVSHSSAAADSDANPIIKESVAKQLLRTKRQDRPVKPGHPDEPMREHLLHMQVLDQRAQETNLEHWLNPHCYPRCDRNYGYPV
;
A
#
# COMPACT_ATOMS: atom_id res chain seq x y z
N THR A 1 34.97 -42.53 -44.56
CA THR A 1 35.27 -41.41 -43.64
C THR A 1 34.49 -40.20 -44.12
N ASP A 2 33.48 -39.66 -43.49
CA ASP A 2 32.71 -40.00 -42.30
C ASP A 2 31.37 -39.25 -42.45
N GLN A 3 30.29 -39.88 -41.99
CA GLN A 3 28.99 -39.26 -41.89
C GLN A 3 29.00 -38.26 -40.73
N VAL A 4 28.73 -36.97 -41.00
CA VAL A 4 28.51 -35.99 -39.93
C VAL A 4 27.00 -35.83 -39.74
N SER A 5 26.50 -36.60 -38.77
CA SER A 5 25.16 -36.52 -38.23
C SER A 5 24.86 -35.11 -37.72
N HIS A 6 23.81 -34.49 -38.26
CA HIS A 6 23.19 -33.32 -37.67
C HIS A 6 22.29 -33.77 -36.51
N SER A 7 22.77 -33.60 -35.28
CA SER A 7 21.95 -33.71 -34.07
C SER A 7 21.59 -32.30 -33.59
N SER A 8 20.36 -31.88 -33.88
CA SER A 8 19.77 -30.66 -33.31
C SER A 8 19.34 -30.93 -31.86
N ALA A 9 20.05 -30.35 -30.90
CA ALA A 9 19.55 -30.17 -29.55
C ALA A 9 19.27 -28.68 -29.35
N ALA A 10 18.02 -28.30 -29.58
CA ALA A 10 17.48 -27.01 -29.18
C ALA A 10 16.75 -27.15 -27.84
N ALA A 11 16.76 -26.05 -27.08
CA ALA A 11 16.02 -25.75 -25.85
C ALA A 11 16.62 -26.25 -24.52
N ASP A 12 17.43 -25.41 -23.86
CA ASP A 12 17.15 -24.89 -22.50
C ASP A 12 18.28 -23.99 -21.96
N SER A 13 18.47 -22.82 -22.59
CA SER A 13 19.23 -21.72 -21.96
C SER A 13 18.53 -20.37 -22.10
N ASP A 14 17.27 -20.37 -22.52
CA ASP A 14 16.51 -19.16 -22.87
C ASP A 14 15.96 -18.39 -21.65
N ALA A 15 16.34 -18.80 -20.43
CA ALA A 15 15.78 -18.23 -19.20
C ALA A 15 16.75 -17.35 -18.38
N ASN A 16 18.04 -17.27 -18.72
CA ASN A 16 18.95 -16.40 -17.97
C ASN A 16 20.10 -15.84 -18.85
N PRO A 17 19.95 -14.64 -19.44
CA PRO A 17 21.06 -14.00 -20.13
C PRO A 17 22.21 -13.79 -19.14
N ILE A 18 23.43 -14.19 -19.53
CA ILE A 18 24.64 -13.93 -18.76
C ILE A 18 24.91 -12.42 -18.81
N ILE A 19 24.38 -11.71 -17.83
CA ILE A 19 24.51 -10.25 -17.70
C ILE A 19 25.80 -9.87 -16.97
N LYS A 20 26.37 -8.72 -17.35
CA LYS A 20 27.55 -8.14 -16.67
C LYS A 20 27.20 -7.78 -15.23
N GLU A 21 28.18 -7.90 -14.34
CA GLU A 21 28.01 -7.67 -12.90
C GLU A 21 27.40 -6.28 -12.58
N SER A 22 27.79 -5.24 -13.33
CA SER A 22 27.24 -3.89 -13.17
C SER A 22 25.74 -3.81 -13.45
N VAL A 23 25.30 -4.48 -14.53
CA VAL A 23 23.90 -4.54 -14.94
C VAL A 23 23.10 -5.38 -13.95
N ALA A 24 23.65 -6.50 -13.49
CA ALA A 24 23.05 -7.32 -12.44
C ALA A 24 22.84 -6.52 -11.14
N LYS A 25 23.86 -5.77 -10.71
CA LYS A 25 23.77 -4.89 -9.53
C LYS A 25 22.74 -3.79 -9.71
N GLN A 26 22.65 -3.19 -10.89
CA GLN A 26 21.64 -2.17 -11.19
C GLN A 26 20.23 -2.76 -11.10
N LEU A 27 19.98 -3.90 -11.74
CA LEU A 27 18.69 -4.60 -11.67
C LEU A 27 18.32 -4.99 -10.23
N LEU A 28 19.27 -5.48 -9.45
CA LEU A 28 19.05 -5.80 -8.03
C LEU A 28 18.76 -4.56 -7.18
N ARG A 29 19.37 -3.41 -7.50
CA ARG A 29 19.12 -2.15 -6.79
C ARG A 29 17.72 -1.62 -7.09
N THR A 30 17.28 -1.65 -8.34
CA THR A 30 15.92 -1.27 -8.76
C THR A 30 14.88 -2.21 -8.11
N LYS A 31 15.07 -3.53 -8.16
CA LYS A 31 14.14 -4.49 -7.53
C LYS A 31 14.02 -4.33 -6.01
N ARG A 32 15.03 -3.81 -5.32
CA ARG A 32 14.96 -3.53 -3.87
C ARG A 32 14.14 -2.28 -3.56
N GLN A 33 14.01 -1.34 -4.50
CA GLN A 33 13.22 -0.12 -4.35
C GLN A 33 11.72 -0.36 -4.55
N ASP A 34 11.35 -1.28 -5.45
CA ASP A 34 9.95 -1.72 -5.63
C ASP A 34 9.44 -2.64 -4.52
N ARG A 35 10.31 -3.07 -3.59
CA ARG A 35 9.87 -3.92 -2.48
C ARG A 35 8.99 -3.07 -1.55
N PRO A 36 7.79 -3.55 -1.17
CA PRO A 36 7.00 -2.90 -0.14
C PRO A 36 7.86 -2.65 1.10
N VAL A 37 7.70 -1.46 1.67
CA VAL A 37 8.52 -0.96 2.78
C VAL A 37 8.55 -2.01 3.90
N LYS A 38 9.75 -2.28 4.42
CA LYS A 38 9.94 -3.28 5.48
C LYS A 38 9.14 -2.87 6.73
N PRO A 39 8.56 -3.86 7.45
CA PRO A 39 8.05 -3.62 8.81
C PRO A 39 9.13 -2.99 9.68
N GLY A 40 8.78 -1.98 10.46
CA GLY A 40 9.65 -1.16 11.30
C GLY A 40 10.21 0.09 10.62
N HIS A 41 9.56 0.65 9.59
CA HIS A 41 9.98 1.94 9.02
C HIS A 41 9.86 3.04 10.09
N PRO A 42 10.74 4.06 10.12
CA PRO A 42 10.66 5.14 11.11
C PRO A 42 9.29 5.84 11.13
N ASP A 43 8.60 5.83 9.99
CA ASP A 43 7.29 6.46 9.82
C ASP A 43 6.11 5.51 10.13
N GLU A 44 6.32 4.22 10.36
CA GLU A 44 5.24 3.31 10.79
C GLU A 44 4.51 3.76 12.06
N PRO A 45 5.18 4.21 13.14
CA PRO A 45 4.47 4.74 14.32
C PRO A 45 3.63 5.97 13.99
N MET A 46 4.06 6.79 13.02
CA MET A 46 3.28 7.93 12.57
C MET A 46 2.10 7.48 11.72
N ARG A 47 2.28 6.48 10.85
CA ARG A 47 1.24 5.94 9.99
C ARG A 47 0.13 5.26 10.80
N GLU A 48 0.47 4.43 11.77
CA GLU A 48 -0.53 3.77 12.63
C GLU A 48 -1.28 4.79 13.49
N HIS A 49 -0.59 5.81 14.00
CA HIS A 49 -1.21 6.88 14.76
C HIS A 49 -2.20 7.68 13.92
N LEU A 50 -1.84 8.06 12.69
CA LEU A 50 -2.73 8.77 11.77
C LEU A 50 -3.98 7.94 11.42
N LEU A 51 -3.81 6.64 11.16
CA LEU A 51 -4.94 5.73 10.93
C LEU A 51 -5.84 5.61 12.16
N HIS A 52 -5.26 5.53 13.35
CA HIS A 52 -6.02 5.50 14.59
C HIS A 52 -6.82 6.80 14.80
N MET A 53 -6.19 7.96 14.59
CA MET A 53 -6.86 9.26 14.64
C MET A 53 -8.01 9.35 13.64
N GLN A 54 -7.83 8.86 12.41
CA GLN A 54 -8.88 8.82 11.40
C GLN A 54 -10.09 7.97 11.84
N VAL A 55 -9.87 6.83 12.47
CA VAL A 55 -10.95 5.98 13.01
C VAL A 55 -11.69 6.67 14.14
N LEU A 56 -10.96 7.38 15.02
CA LEU A 56 -11.57 8.17 16.09
C LEU A 56 -12.43 9.31 15.52
N ASP A 57 -11.94 10.02 14.50
CA ASP A 57 -12.68 11.09 13.83
C ASP A 57 -13.95 10.55 13.17
N GLN A 58 -13.87 9.40 12.50
CA GLN A 58 -15.04 8.75 11.90
C GLN A 58 -16.09 8.40 12.96
N ARG A 59 -15.67 7.78 14.08
CA ARG A 59 -16.57 7.45 15.19
C ARG A 59 -17.18 8.71 15.82
N ALA A 60 -16.40 9.79 15.95
CA ALA A 60 -16.89 11.05 16.46
C ALA A 60 -17.98 11.65 15.54
N GLN A 61 -17.80 11.57 14.22
CA GLN A 61 -18.80 12.02 13.25
C GLN A 61 -20.09 11.18 13.31
N GLU A 62 -19.96 9.86 13.42
CA GLU A 62 -21.10 8.94 13.53
C GLU A 62 -21.89 9.20 14.82
N THR A 63 -21.23 9.24 15.96
CA THR A 63 -21.88 9.49 17.26
C THR A 63 -22.51 10.88 17.32
N ASN A 64 -21.85 11.87 16.71
CA ASN A 64 -22.43 13.20 16.55
C ASN A 64 -23.70 13.15 15.71
N LEU A 65 -23.69 12.49 14.55
CA LEU A 65 -24.86 12.35 13.68
C LEU A 65 -26.01 11.59 14.37
N GLU A 66 -25.71 10.50 15.07
CA GLU A 66 -26.69 9.75 15.86
C GLU A 66 -27.34 10.63 16.93
N HIS A 67 -26.55 11.48 17.60
CA HIS A 67 -27.06 12.43 18.57
C HIS A 67 -28.02 13.46 17.95
N TRP A 68 -27.68 14.00 16.77
CA TRP A 68 -28.54 14.95 16.04
C TRP A 68 -29.82 14.30 15.50
N LEU A 69 -29.77 13.02 15.11
CA LEU A 69 -30.91 12.28 14.53
C LEU A 69 -31.79 11.59 15.59
N ASN A 70 -31.40 11.64 16.86
CA ASN A 70 -32.16 11.02 17.94
C ASN A 70 -33.46 11.82 18.21
N PRO A 71 -34.66 11.23 18.08
CA PRO A 71 -35.92 11.92 18.35
C PRO A 71 -36.12 12.33 19.82
N HIS A 72 -35.25 11.86 20.73
CA HIS A 72 -35.20 12.27 22.14
C HIS A 72 -34.12 13.31 22.46
N CYS A 73 -33.43 13.83 21.45
CA CYS A 73 -32.50 14.95 21.63
C CYS A 73 -33.27 16.23 22.04
N TYR A 74 -32.68 17.02 22.94
CA TYR A 74 -33.22 18.33 23.32
C TYR A 74 -33.29 19.27 22.11
N PRO A 75 -34.24 20.22 22.03
CA PRO A 75 -34.45 21.09 20.87
C PRO A 75 -33.26 22.00 20.46
N ARG A 76 -32.11 21.92 21.13
CA ARG A 76 -30.86 22.58 20.77
C ARG A 76 -29.80 21.67 20.16
N CYS A 77 -30.10 20.37 20.00
CA CYS A 77 -29.27 19.47 19.21
C CYS A 77 -29.89 19.21 17.82
N ASP A 78 -30.32 20.28 17.13
CA ASP A 78 -30.34 20.35 15.65
C ASP A 78 -29.16 21.21 15.18
N ARG A 79 -28.32 20.64 14.29
CA ARG A 79 -27.09 21.24 13.80
C ARG A 79 -27.37 22.50 12.98
N ASN A 80 -28.60 22.66 12.51
CA ASN A 80 -29.11 23.80 11.76
C ASN A 80 -29.77 24.89 12.64
N TYR A 81 -30.00 24.64 13.95
CA TYR A 81 -30.56 25.62 14.89
C TYR A 81 -29.48 26.37 15.72
N GLY A 82 -28.24 26.39 15.24
CA GLY A 82 -27.23 27.29 15.77
C GLY A 82 -27.58 28.73 15.40
N TYR A 83 -28.13 29.50 16.33
CA TYR A 83 -28.20 30.95 16.17
C TYR A 83 -26.79 31.47 15.87
N PRO A 84 -26.60 32.31 14.83
CA PRO A 84 -25.32 32.97 14.64
C PRO A 84 -25.03 33.82 15.89
N VAL A 85 -23.84 33.64 16.46
CA VAL A 85 -23.24 34.58 17.42
C VAL A 85 -22.61 35.74 16.68
#